data_AF-A0A0R3XBF5-F1
#
_entry.id   AF-A0A0R3XBF5-F1
#
_cell.length_a   1.000
_cell.length_b   1.000
_cell.length_c   1.000
_cell.angle_alpha   90.00
_cell.angle_beta   90.00
_cell.angle_gamma   90.00
#
_symmetry.space_group_name_H-M   'P 1'
#
loop_
_entity.id
_entity.type
_entity.pdbx_description
1 polymer ?
#
loop_
_entity_poly.entity_id
_entity_poly.type
_entity_poly.pdbx_seq_one_letter_code
_entity_poly.pdbx_strand_id
1 'polypeptide(L)'
;MASVEVVGDAELRSLLQDNDGKVFEVYWGTATTGKPHVAYFVPICKIADMLHAGAKVTILFADLHAYLDNMKSPWSILCHRATYYETVIKAMLESVGVRLDQLHFVRGSDYELSR
;
A
#
# COMPACT_ATOMS: atom_id res chain seq x y z
N MET A 1 -16.13 3.03 3.18
CA MET A 1 -15.91 3.58 4.55
C MET A 1 -15.41 5.01 4.41
N ALA A 2 -15.96 5.98 5.15
CA ALA A 2 -15.52 7.39 5.10
C ALA A 2 -14.16 7.55 5.79
N SER A 3 -13.30 8.43 5.27
CA SER A 3 -12.07 8.85 5.96
C SER A 3 -12.43 9.72 7.17
N VAL A 4 -11.64 9.62 8.24
CA VAL A 4 -11.81 10.44 9.43
C VAL A 4 -11.43 11.90 9.14
N GLU A 5 -10.43 12.10 8.29
CA GLU A 5 -9.92 13.41 7.89
C GLU A 5 -9.39 13.35 6.45
N VAL A 6 -9.46 14.47 5.73
CA VAL A 6 -8.83 14.65 4.42
C VAL A 6 -8.06 15.97 4.47
N VAL A 7 -6.74 15.89 4.34
CA VAL A 7 -5.86 17.06 4.25
C VAL A 7 -5.61 17.33 2.76
N GLY A 8 -5.80 18.59 2.33
CA GLY A 8 -5.66 18.98 0.92
C GLY A 8 -6.88 18.65 0.04
N ASP A 9 -8.09 18.71 0.60
CA ASP A 9 -9.34 18.39 -0.13
C ASP A 9 -9.55 19.30 -1.37
N ALA A 10 -9.20 20.58 -1.28
CA ALA A 10 -9.34 21.51 -2.41
C ALA A 10 -8.40 21.15 -3.56
N GLU A 11 -7.12 20.87 -3.25
CA GLU A 11 -6.11 20.43 -4.21
C GLU A 11 -6.48 19.08 -4.81
N LEU A 12 -6.94 18.12 -3.99
CA LEU A 12 -7.40 16.81 -4.45
C LEU A 12 -8.57 16.95 -5.42
N ARG A 13 -9.58 17.77 -5.11
CA ARG A 13 -10.71 18.03 -6.02
C ARG A 13 -10.26 18.67 -7.31
N SER A 14 -9.33 19.62 -7.25
CA SER A 14 -8.76 20.23 -8.45
C SER A 14 -8.05 19.19 -9.32
N LEU A 15 -7.24 18.32 -8.73
CA LEU A 15 -6.53 17.25 -9.46
C LEU A 15 -7.48 16.23 -10.08
N LEU A 16 -8.60 15.90 -9.41
CA LEU A 16 -9.61 14.98 -9.93
C LEU A 16 -10.50 15.61 -11.01
N GLN A 17 -10.62 16.94 -11.04
CA GLN A 17 -11.35 17.68 -12.08
C GLN A 17 -10.51 17.96 -13.33
N ASP A 18 -9.19 17.95 -13.17
CA ASP A 18 -8.26 18.21 -14.26
C ASP A 18 -8.28 17.04 -15.26
N ASN A 19 -8.92 17.24 -16.41
CA ASN A 19 -9.17 16.22 -17.43
C ASN A 19 -7.95 15.94 -18.33
N ASP A 20 -6.74 16.16 -17.80
CA ASP A 20 -5.46 15.93 -18.47
C ASP A 20 -5.21 14.44 -18.83
N GLY A 21 -6.15 13.54 -18.52
CA GLY A 21 -6.03 12.09 -18.74
C GLY A 21 -5.04 11.41 -17.79
N LYS A 22 -4.55 12.14 -16.77
CA LYS A 22 -3.66 11.58 -15.74
C LYS A 22 -4.45 10.65 -14.83
N VAL A 23 -3.93 9.44 -14.65
CA VAL A 23 -4.48 8.49 -13.68
C VAL A 23 -4.15 8.99 -12.27
N PHE A 24 -5.15 9.05 -11.41
CA PHE A 24 -4.94 9.40 -10.00
C PHE A 24 -4.11 8.30 -9.33
N GLU A 25 -2.95 8.67 -8.77
CA GLU A 25 -2.04 7.73 -8.12
C GLU A 25 -2.09 7.88 -6.60
N VAL A 26 -2.18 6.75 -5.90
CA VAL A 26 -2.22 6.70 -4.42
C VAL A 26 -1.18 5.71 -3.95
N TYR A 27 -0.53 6.01 -2.82
CA TYR A 27 0.34 5.05 -2.15
C TYR A 27 -0.14 4.76 -0.73
N TRP A 28 0.11 3.54 -0.27
CA TRP A 28 -0.05 3.13 1.12
C TRP A 28 1.16 2.33 1.57
N GLY A 29 1.81 2.76 2.65
CA GLY A 29 2.96 2.08 3.23
C GLY A 29 2.57 1.15 4.37
N THR A 30 3.21 -0.02 4.45
CA THR A 30 3.07 -0.95 5.57
C THR A 30 4.41 -1.53 6.01
N ALA A 31 4.66 -1.53 7.32
CA ALA A 31 5.85 -2.12 7.91
C ALA A 31 5.69 -3.64 8.06
N THR A 32 6.68 -4.39 7.58
CA THR A 32 6.67 -5.86 7.54
C THR A 32 7.22 -6.49 8.84
N THR A 33 6.75 -6.00 9.99
CA THR A 33 7.27 -6.39 11.32
C THR A 33 6.51 -7.59 11.92
N GLY A 34 5.19 -7.48 12.02
CA GLY A 34 4.30 -8.44 12.68
C GLY A 34 3.63 -9.43 11.72
N LYS A 35 2.50 -10.03 12.16
CA LYS A 35 1.61 -10.83 11.31
C LYS A 35 0.33 -10.02 11.07
N PRO A 36 -0.10 -9.77 9.81
CA PRO A 36 -1.39 -9.16 9.54
C PRO A 36 -2.51 -9.98 10.17
N HIS A 37 -3.39 -9.29 10.90
CA HIS A 37 -4.60 -9.84 11.50
C HIS A 37 -5.84 -9.17 10.88
N VAL A 38 -7.04 -9.54 11.33
CA VAL A 38 -8.31 -9.10 10.71
C VAL A 38 -8.49 -7.59 10.61
N ALA A 39 -7.80 -6.79 11.44
CA ALA A 39 -7.89 -5.33 11.35
C ALA A 39 -7.24 -4.78 10.07
N TYR A 40 -6.40 -5.56 9.37
CA TYR A 40 -5.88 -5.18 8.05
C TYR A 40 -7.00 -5.05 7.01
N PHE A 41 -8.19 -5.63 7.23
CA PHE A 41 -9.32 -5.36 6.34
C PHE A 41 -9.74 -3.88 6.32
N VAL A 42 -9.45 -3.11 7.37
CA VAL A 42 -9.76 -1.67 7.41
C VAL A 42 -9.02 -0.89 6.29
N PRO A 43 -7.67 -0.91 6.20
CA PRO A 43 -6.97 -0.29 5.08
C PRO A 43 -7.24 -0.99 3.74
N ILE A 44 -7.41 -2.32 3.72
CA ILE A 44 -7.71 -3.07 2.48
C ILE A 44 -9.03 -2.61 1.85
N CYS A 45 -10.08 -2.38 2.64
CA CYS A 45 -11.33 -1.83 2.13
C CYS A 45 -11.15 -0.43 1.51
N LYS A 46 -10.25 0.40 2.05
CA LYS A 46 -9.94 1.71 1.45
C LYS A 46 -9.14 1.58 0.16
N ILE A 47 -8.19 0.66 0.10
CA ILE A 47 -7.44 0.35 -1.13
C ILE A 47 -8.40 -0.17 -2.21
N ALA A 48 -9.36 -1.02 -1.82
CA ALA A 48 -10.40 -1.50 -2.70
C ALA A 48 -11.27 -0.36 -3.26
N ASP A 49 -11.68 0.60 -2.42
CA ASP A 49 -12.38 1.82 -2.87
C ASP A 49 -11.56 2.58 -3.93
N MET A 50 -10.24 2.74 -3.74
CA MET A 50 -9.36 3.45 -4.68
C MET A 50 -9.19 2.70 -6.01
N LEU A 51 -9.00 1.38 -5.96
CA LEU A 51 -8.91 0.54 -7.16
C LEU A 51 -10.23 0.56 -7.95
N HIS A 52 -11.38 0.55 -7.26
CA HIS A 52 -12.69 0.69 -7.90
C HIS A 52 -12.88 2.08 -8.55
N ALA A 53 -12.30 3.12 -7.98
CA ALA A 53 -12.29 4.46 -8.56
C ALA A 53 -11.34 4.58 -9.77
N GLY A 54 -10.62 3.51 -10.15
CA GLY A 54 -9.66 3.52 -11.25
C GLY A 54 -8.35 4.24 -10.92
N ALA A 55 -8.03 4.34 -9.63
CA ALA A 55 -6.75 4.87 -9.18
C ALA A 55 -5.65 3.81 -9.31
N LYS A 56 -4.46 4.25 -9.70
CA LYS A 56 -3.25 3.44 -9.61
C LYS A 56 -2.79 3.40 -8.16
N VAL A 57 -2.79 2.22 -7.55
CA VAL A 57 -2.45 2.06 -6.14
C VAL A 57 -1.10 1.38 -5.99
N THR A 58 -0.18 2.03 -5.30
CA THR A 58 1.12 1.46 -4.93
C THR A 58 1.11 1.08 -3.44
N ILE A 59 1.41 -0.17 -3.13
CA ILE A 59 1.62 -0.63 -1.76
C ILE A 59 3.13 -0.77 -1.54
N LEU A 60 3.65 0.04 -0.61
CA LEU A 60 5.06 0.05 -0.23
C LEU A 60 5.26 -0.88 0.98
N PHE A 61 6.05 -1.93 0.80
CA PHE A 61 6.57 -2.75 1.89
C PHE A 61 7.80 -2.08 2.49
N ALA A 62 7.63 -1.45 3.65
CA ALA A 62 8.67 -0.70 4.34
C ALA A 62 9.59 -1.66 5.11
N ASP A 63 10.32 -2.50 4.39
CA ASP A 63 11.24 -3.52 4.92
C ASP A 63 12.52 -2.93 5.53
N LEU A 64 13.06 -1.86 4.94
CA LEU A 64 14.16 -1.09 5.52
C LEU A 64 13.74 -0.44 6.85
N HIS A 65 12.54 0.15 6.90
CA HIS A 65 11.99 0.71 8.14
C HIS A 65 11.80 -0.39 9.19
N ALA A 66 11.27 -1.55 8.79
CA ALA A 66 11.11 -2.70 9.68
C ALA A 66 12.46 -3.23 10.22
N TYR A 67 13.54 -3.14 9.44
CA TYR A 67 14.89 -3.47 9.89
C TYR A 67 15.41 -2.47 10.94
N LEU A 68 15.23 -1.17 10.70
CA LEU A 68 15.67 -0.12 11.63
C LEU A 68 14.89 -0.17 12.96
N ASP A 69 13.58 -0.46 12.92
CA ASP A 69 12.75 -0.60 14.11
C ASP A 69 13.05 -1.88 14.90
N ASN A 70 13.44 -2.95 14.21
CA ASN A 70 13.68 -4.27 14.82
C ASN A 70 15.05 -4.83 14.43
N MET A 71 16.10 -4.13 14.84
CA MET A 71 17.51 -4.48 14.63
C MET A 71 17.93 -5.88 15.15
N LYS A 72 17.02 -6.63 15.80
CA LYS A 72 17.24 -8.01 16.26
C LYS A 72 16.85 -9.06 15.21
N SER A 73 16.10 -8.69 14.16
CA SER A 73 15.66 -9.61 13.12
C SER A 73 16.65 -9.64 11.94
N PRO A 74 17.19 -10.81 11.56
CA PRO A 74 18.02 -10.96 10.36
C PRO A 74 17.32 -10.47 9.09
N TRP A 75 18.08 -9.86 8.17
CA TRP A 75 17.57 -9.34 6.89
C TRP A 75 16.80 -10.38 6.07
N SER A 76 17.30 -11.63 6.03
CA SER A 76 16.62 -12.73 5.33
C SER A 76 15.19 -12.98 5.82
N ILE A 77 14.96 -12.85 7.14
CA ILE A 77 13.62 -13.00 7.72
C ILE A 77 12.71 -11.85 7.29
N LEU A 78 13.24 -10.63 7.19
CA LEU A 78 12.47 -9.47 6.72
C LEU A 78 12.05 -9.63 5.26
N CYS A 79 12.92 -10.14 4.38
CA CYS A 79 12.54 -10.43 2.99
C CYS A 79 11.41 -11.48 2.90
N HIS A 80 11.46 -12.52 3.75
CA HIS A 80 10.38 -13.50 3.85
C HIS A 80 9.08 -12.87 4.38
N ARG A 81 9.17 -11.96 5.36
CA ARG A 81 8.01 -11.23 5.86
C ARG A 81 7.41 -10.32 4.79
N ALA A 82 8.21 -9.58 4.03
CA ALA A 82 7.70 -8.78 2.92
C ALA A 82 6.96 -9.64 1.89
N THR A 83 7.52 -10.78 1.52
CA THR A 83 6.88 -11.74 0.61
C THR A 83 5.56 -12.30 1.19
N TYR A 84 5.54 -12.59 2.48
CA TYR A 84 4.33 -13.03 3.19
C TYR A 84 3.26 -11.94 3.20
N TYR A 85 3.62 -10.67 3.46
CA TYR A 85 2.70 -9.54 3.42
C TYR A 85 2.11 -9.35 2.02
N GLU A 86 2.93 -9.41 0.99
CA GLU A 86 2.51 -9.32 -0.40
C GLU A 86 1.45 -10.39 -0.73
N THR A 87 1.74 -11.64 -0.38
CA THR A 87 0.83 -12.77 -0.62
C THR A 87 -0.50 -12.59 0.13
N VAL A 88 -0.44 -12.19 1.40
CA VAL A 88 -1.64 -12.03 2.23
C VAL A 88 -2.49 -10.85 1.78
N ILE A 89 -1.87 -9.69 1.49
CA ILE A 89 -2.57 -8.49 1.03
C ILE A 89 -3.23 -8.74 -0.32
N LYS A 90 -2.53 -9.42 -1.23
CA LYS A 90 -3.10 -9.83 -2.52
C LYS A 90 -4.34 -10.71 -2.33
N ALA A 91 -4.24 -11.75 -1.50
CA ALA A 91 -5.38 -12.62 -1.20
C ALA A 91 -6.54 -11.88 -0.51
N MET A 92 -6.25 -10.93 0.38
CA MET A 92 -7.28 -10.09 1.00
C MET A 92 -8.01 -9.24 -0.05
N LEU A 93 -7.30 -8.60 -0.98
CA LEU A 93 -7.92 -7.80 -2.04
C LEU A 93 -8.74 -8.68 -3.01
N GLU A 94 -8.23 -9.85 -3.38
CA GLU A 94 -8.97 -10.83 -4.19
C GLU A 94 -10.26 -11.26 -3.49
N SER A 95 -10.23 -11.47 -2.17
CA SER A 95 -11.43 -11.84 -1.38
C SER A 95 -12.48 -10.74 -1.33
N VAL A 96 -12.09 -9.47 -1.49
CA VAL A 96 -12.98 -8.31 -1.55
C VAL A 96 -13.55 -8.11 -2.97
N GLY A 97 -13.02 -8.82 -3.97
CA GLY A 97 -13.56 -8.83 -5.33
C GLY A 97 -13.10 -7.68 -6.22
N VAL A 98 -11.94 -7.07 -5.95
CA VAL A 98 -11.37 -6.00 -6.78
C VAL A 98 -10.44 -6.55 -7.86
N ARG A 99 -10.40 -5.87 -9.01
CA ARG A 99 -9.36 -6.12 -10.02
C ARG A 99 -8.03 -5.51 -9.57
N LEU A 100 -6.95 -6.24 -9.79
CA LEU A 100 -5.61 -5.84 -9.34
C LEU A 100 -4.73 -5.26 -10.46
N ASP A 101 -5.31 -4.96 -11.62
CA ASP A 101 -4.58 -4.52 -12.82
C ASP A 101 -3.77 -3.23 -12.58
N GLN A 102 -4.27 -2.37 -11.68
CA GLN A 102 -3.63 -1.11 -11.30
C GLN A 102 -2.97 -1.15 -9.91
N LEU A 103 -2.81 -2.34 -9.33
CA LEU A 103 -2.12 -2.53 -8.06
C LEU A 103 -0.63 -2.79 -8.32
N HIS A 104 0.24 -2.05 -7.64
CA HIS A 104 1.69 -2.22 -7.74
C HIS A 104 2.29 -2.44 -6.35
N PHE A 105 3.25 -3.36 -6.27
CA PHE A 105 4.01 -3.62 -5.06
C PHE A 105 5.43 -3.10 -5.22
N VAL A 106 5.93 -2.39 -4.20
CA VAL A 106 7.30 -1.87 -4.14
C VAL A 106 7.89 -2.21 -2.79
N ARG A 107 9.17 -2.59 -2.73
CA ARG A 107 9.89 -2.72 -1.46
C ARG A 107 10.73 -1.48 -1.22
N GLY A 108 10.81 -1.01 0.03
CA GLY A 108 11.62 0.15 0.39
C GLY A 108 13.09 -0.06 0.02
N SER A 109 13.62 -1.26 0.27
CA SER A 109 15.00 -1.61 -0.08
C SER A 109 15.35 -1.48 -1.57
N ASP A 110 14.36 -1.49 -2.47
CA ASP A 110 14.59 -1.46 -3.91
C ASP A 110 15.08 -0.09 -4.41
N TYR A 111 14.76 0.99 -3.70
CA TYR A 111 15.13 2.35 -4.11
C TYR A 111 15.73 3.21 -2.99
N GLU A 112 15.43 2.93 -1.71
CA GLU A 112 15.85 3.79 -0.58
C GLU A 112 17.35 3.69 -0.28
N LEU A 113 18.03 2.67 -0.81
CA LEU A 113 19.47 2.46 -0.66
C LEU A 113 20.28 2.88 -1.89
N SER A 114 19.62 3.11 -3.03
CA SER A 114 20.23 3.59 -4.26
C SER A 114 20.09 5.11 -4.36
N ARG A 115 21.21 5.82 -4.46
CA ARG A 115 21.26 7.23 -4.88
C ARG A 115 21.56 7.32 -6.36
#